data_AF-A0A8T3N852-F1
#
_entry.id   AF-A0A8T3N852-F1
#
_cell.length_a   1.000
_cell.length_b   1.000
_cell.length_c   1.000
_cell.angle_alpha   90.00
_cell.angle_beta   90.00
_cell.angle_gamma   90.00
#
_symmetry.space_group_name_H-M   'P 1'
#
loop_
_entity.id
_entity.type
_entity.pdbx_description
1 polymer ?
#
loop_
_entity_poly.entity_id
_entity_poly.type
_entity_poly.pdbx_seq_one_letter_code
_entity_poly.pdbx_strand_id
1 'polypeptide(L)'
;SPHLDRVARLAQDAGVPLMVTPRAIMNWGFPYLPAADVSPLLARFPSLRLLLCGVNRVDFAAAVDLARSGDVYLETSCLQELGAVAAAVAQLGPERVLLGTGLPIQYAACGVAKVAHARLADEDRRRVLGANSAALFGIAEPSSEAL
;
A
#
# COMPACT_ATOMS: atom_id res chain seq x y z
N SER A 1 1.25 -17.87 -12.89
CA SER A 1 2.41 -18.80 -12.86
C SER A 1 2.27 -19.69 -11.64
N PRO A 2 2.53 -21.01 -11.72
CA PRO A 2 2.38 -21.93 -10.58
C PRO A 2 3.15 -21.49 -9.31
N HIS A 3 4.29 -20.82 -9.48
CA HIS A 3 5.07 -20.28 -8.36
C HIS A 3 4.34 -19.15 -7.64
N LEU A 4 3.76 -18.20 -8.40
CA LEU A 4 2.99 -17.09 -7.85
C LEU A 4 1.74 -17.59 -7.13
N ASP A 5 1.07 -18.60 -7.70
CA ASP A 5 -0.11 -19.23 -7.09
C ASP A 5 0.23 -19.89 -5.76
N ARG A 6 1.39 -20.55 -5.67
CA ARG A 6 1.87 -21.17 -4.43
C ARG A 6 2.13 -20.12 -3.35
N VAL A 7 2.78 -19.01 -3.70
CA VAL A 7 3.07 -17.91 -2.76
C VAL A 7 1.77 -17.25 -2.30
N ALA A 8 0.86 -16.97 -3.22
CA ALA A 8 -0.45 -16.39 -2.92
C ALA A 8 -1.29 -17.29 -2.00
N ARG A 9 -1.33 -18.60 -2.27
CA ARG A 9 -2.00 -19.57 -1.40
C ARG A 9 -1.41 -19.56 0.01
N LEU A 10 -0.09 -19.61 0.13
CA LEU A 10 0.58 -19.60 1.43
C LEU A 10 0.30 -18.30 2.20
N ALA A 11 0.34 -17.15 1.53
CA ALA A 11 0.03 -15.86 2.13
C ALA A 11 -1.42 -15.79 2.63
N GLN A 12 -2.37 -16.30 1.82
CA GLN A 12 -3.77 -16.38 2.22
C GLN A 12 -3.98 -17.31 3.42
N ASP A 13 -3.43 -18.53 3.37
CA ASP A 13 -3.62 -19.55 4.41
C ASP A 13 -2.98 -19.12 5.75
N ALA A 14 -1.84 -18.43 5.70
CA ALA A 14 -1.20 -17.86 6.87
C ALA A 14 -1.86 -16.54 7.33
N GLY A 15 -2.79 -16.00 6.54
CA GLY A 15 -3.38 -14.70 6.79
C GLY A 15 -2.29 -13.62 6.91
N VAL A 16 -1.36 -13.53 5.96
CA VAL A 16 -0.37 -12.45 5.88
C VAL A 16 -0.49 -11.72 4.55
N PRO A 17 -0.27 -10.41 4.49
CA PRO A 17 -0.34 -9.68 3.23
C PRO A 17 0.79 -10.09 2.28
N LEU A 18 0.45 -10.28 1.01
CA LEU A 18 1.42 -10.43 -0.06
C LEU A 18 1.80 -9.04 -0.58
N MET A 19 3.06 -8.67 -0.38
CA MET A 19 3.60 -7.42 -0.92
C MET A 19 3.83 -7.55 -2.42
N VAL A 20 3.31 -6.60 -3.19
CA VAL A 20 3.50 -6.52 -4.64
C VAL A 20 4.05 -5.15 -4.96
N THR A 21 5.13 -5.12 -5.74
CA THR A 21 5.78 -3.89 -6.16
C THR A 21 5.62 -3.75 -7.67
N PRO A 22 4.58 -3.05 -8.18
CA PRO A 22 4.36 -2.88 -9.62
C PRO A 22 5.58 -2.31 -10.33
N ARG A 23 6.29 -1.40 -9.65
CA ARG A 23 7.53 -0.79 -10.13
C ARG A 23 8.52 -0.64 -8.99
N ALA A 24 9.73 -1.14 -9.17
CA ALA A 24 10.81 -0.99 -8.20
C ALA A 24 11.25 0.48 -8.11
N ILE A 25 10.72 1.22 -7.12
CA ILE A 25 11.12 2.58 -6.71
C ILE A 25 11.33 3.52 -7.92
N MET A 26 10.32 3.60 -8.79
CA MET A 26 10.35 4.46 -9.99
C MET A 26 11.52 4.21 -10.96
N ASN A 27 12.17 3.04 -10.90
CA ASN A 27 13.19 2.67 -11.86
C ASN A 27 12.54 2.19 -13.16
N TRP A 28 12.61 3.03 -14.20
CA TRP A 28 12.02 2.78 -15.52
C TRP A 28 12.80 1.74 -16.36
N GLY A 29 14.02 1.37 -15.93
CA GLY A 29 14.82 0.34 -16.58
C GLY A 29 14.44 -1.08 -16.15
N PHE A 30 13.67 -1.25 -15.07
CA PHE A 30 13.19 -2.55 -14.63
C PHE A 30 11.80 -2.88 -15.18
N PRO A 31 11.47 -4.19 -15.30
CA PRO A 31 10.13 -4.61 -15.68
C PRO A 31 9.06 -4.00 -14.80
N TYR A 32 7.99 -3.53 -15.44
CA TYR A 32 6.76 -3.13 -14.79
C TYR A 32 5.84 -4.34 -14.68
N LEU A 33 5.17 -4.49 -13.53
CA LEU A 33 4.10 -5.46 -13.32
C LEU A 33 2.75 -4.73 -13.35
N PRO A 34 1.99 -4.83 -14.45
CA PRO A 34 0.66 -4.23 -14.56
C PRO A 34 -0.32 -4.75 -13.51
N ALA A 35 -1.19 -3.88 -13.00
CA ALA A 35 -2.28 -4.27 -12.11
C ALA A 35 -3.20 -5.37 -12.71
N ALA A 36 -3.36 -5.36 -14.05
CA ALA A 36 -4.12 -6.36 -14.78
C ALA A 36 -3.55 -7.78 -14.63
N ASP A 37 -2.23 -7.92 -14.45
CA ASP A 37 -1.58 -9.22 -14.24
C ASP A 37 -1.73 -9.71 -12.80
N VAL A 38 -2.04 -8.81 -11.87
CA VAL A 38 -2.26 -9.10 -10.46
C VAL A 38 -3.73 -9.44 -10.19
N SER A 39 -4.68 -8.80 -10.87
CA SER A 39 -6.12 -8.98 -10.68
C SER A 39 -6.59 -10.46 -10.68
N PRO A 40 -6.11 -11.35 -11.57
CA PRO A 40 -6.47 -12.77 -11.54
C PRO A 40 -6.06 -13.51 -10.26
N LEU A 41 -5.10 -12.99 -9.46
CA LEU A 41 -4.79 -13.56 -8.16
C LEU A 41 -5.95 -13.37 -7.19
N LEU A 42 -6.54 -12.17 -7.14
CA LEU A 42 -7.63 -11.83 -6.23
C LEU A 42 -8.87 -12.69 -6.52
N ALA A 43 -9.15 -12.97 -7.79
CA ALA A 43 -10.25 -13.86 -8.17
C ALA A 43 -10.05 -15.32 -7.71
N ARG A 44 -8.81 -15.81 -7.71
CA ARG A 44 -8.48 -17.21 -7.34
C ARG A 44 -8.25 -17.39 -5.86
N PHE A 45 -7.84 -16.33 -5.17
CA PHE A 45 -7.53 -16.28 -3.75
C PHE A 45 -8.31 -15.11 -3.12
N PRO A 46 -9.63 -15.25 -2.92
CA PRO A 46 -10.51 -14.15 -2.53
C PRO A 46 -10.25 -13.61 -1.11
N SER A 47 -9.52 -14.35 -0.27
CA SER A 47 -9.10 -13.90 1.07
C SER A 47 -7.66 -13.37 1.10
N LEU A 48 -6.99 -13.30 -0.07
CA LEU A 48 -5.64 -12.78 -0.17
C LEU A 48 -5.65 -11.27 0.06
N ARG A 49 -4.82 -10.84 1.01
CA ARG A 49 -4.51 -9.43 1.24
C ARG A 49 -3.31 -9.03 0.40
N LEU A 50 -3.42 -7.96 -0.38
CA LEU A 50 -2.33 -7.41 -1.16
C LEU A 50 -1.86 -6.08 -0.59
N LEU A 51 -0.55 -5.88 -0.46
CA LEU A 51 0.02 -4.57 -0.16
C LEU A 51 0.80 -4.07 -1.38
N LEU A 52 0.28 -3.05 -2.05
CA LEU A 52 0.93 -2.41 -3.19
C LEU A 52 1.97 -1.41 -2.71
N CYS A 53 3.21 -1.63 -3.12
CA CYS A 53 4.34 -0.77 -2.79
C CYS A 53 4.96 -0.13 -4.03
N GLY A 54 5.45 1.10 -3.88
CA GLY A 54 6.07 1.85 -4.96
C GLY A 54 5.07 2.42 -5.98
N VAL A 55 3.79 2.50 -5.62
CA VAL A 55 2.77 3.09 -6.49
C VAL A 55 3.05 4.58 -6.64
N ASN A 56 3.25 5.00 -7.88
CA ASN A 56 3.49 6.40 -8.23
C ASN A 56 2.30 6.96 -9.01
N ARG A 57 2.39 8.22 -9.43
CA ARG A 57 1.35 8.92 -10.20
C ARG A 57 0.84 8.16 -11.43
N VAL A 58 1.72 7.53 -12.22
CA VAL A 58 1.28 6.86 -13.46
C VAL A 58 0.57 5.54 -13.18
N ASP A 59 0.88 4.91 -12.05
CA ASP A 59 0.33 3.61 -11.67
C ASP A 59 -0.90 3.74 -10.73
N PHE A 60 -1.16 4.94 -10.19
CA PHE A 60 -2.16 5.18 -9.15
C PHE A 60 -3.59 4.80 -9.57
N ALA A 61 -4.04 5.18 -10.77
CA ALA A 61 -5.38 4.84 -11.24
C ALA A 61 -5.58 3.32 -11.34
N ALA A 62 -4.58 2.60 -11.86
CA ALA A 62 -4.62 1.15 -11.96
C ALA A 62 -4.60 0.47 -10.57
N ALA A 63 -3.88 1.06 -9.60
CA ALA A 63 -3.90 0.59 -8.21
C ALA A 63 -5.27 0.80 -7.55
N VAL A 64 -5.94 1.93 -7.79
CA VAL A 64 -7.32 2.19 -7.33
C VAL A 64 -8.27 1.16 -7.91
N ASP A 65 -8.18 0.89 -9.22
CA ASP A 65 -9.05 -0.09 -9.86
C ASP A 65 -8.82 -1.51 -9.34
N LEU A 66 -7.57 -1.89 -9.09
CA LEU A 66 -7.24 -3.15 -8.44
C LEU A 66 -7.79 -3.22 -7.01
N ALA A 67 -7.77 -2.13 -6.27
CA ALA A 67 -8.32 -2.09 -4.91
C ALA A 67 -9.84 -2.23 -4.85
N ARG A 68 -10.55 -2.01 -5.95
CA ARG A 68 -11.99 -2.28 -6.07
C ARG A 68 -12.30 -3.77 -6.26
N SER A 69 -11.32 -4.60 -6.63
CA SER A 69 -11.54 -6.03 -6.91
C SER A 69 -11.15 -6.97 -5.77
N GLY A 70 -10.67 -6.46 -4.63
CA GLY A 70 -10.32 -7.30 -3.48
C GLY A 70 -9.80 -6.53 -2.27
N ASP A 71 -9.14 -7.25 -1.36
CA ASP A 71 -8.53 -6.69 -0.15
C ASP A 71 -7.11 -6.19 -0.44
N VAL A 72 -7.04 -4.97 -0.99
CA VAL A 72 -5.80 -4.36 -1.49
C VAL A 72 -5.52 -3.06 -0.74
N TYR A 73 -4.32 -2.99 -0.22
CA TYR A 73 -3.74 -1.88 0.53
C TYR A 73 -2.69 -1.17 -0.33
N LEU A 74 -2.45 0.11 -0.05
CA LEU A 74 -1.44 0.92 -0.73
C LEU A 74 -0.59 1.68 0.28
N GLU A 75 0.71 1.81 0.03
CA GLU A 75 1.60 2.64 0.85
C GLU A 75 2.04 3.95 0.17
N THR A 76 2.41 4.95 0.97
CA THR A 76 2.59 6.35 0.52
C THR A 76 3.98 6.73 -0.02
N SER A 77 4.96 5.82 -0.07
CA SER A 77 6.37 6.16 -0.34
C SER A 77 6.58 6.84 -1.70
N CYS A 78 5.91 6.36 -2.74
CA CYS A 78 6.04 6.89 -4.11
C CYS A 78 4.88 7.81 -4.53
N LEU A 79 3.99 8.17 -3.59
CA LEU A 79 3.00 9.24 -3.79
C LEU A 79 3.70 10.61 -3.65
N GLN A 80 4.16 11.15 -4.77
CA GLN A 80 4.98 12.37 -4.81
C GLN A 80 4.18 13.67 -5.02
N GLU A 81 2.94 13.57 -5.51
CA GLU A 81 2.13 14.76 -5.78
C GLU A 81 1.54 15.36 -4.50
N LEU A 82 1.39 16.68 -4.51
CA LEU A 82 0.69 17.38 -3.45
C LEU A 82 -0.77 16.89 -3.39
N GLY A 83 -1.22 16.46 -2.21
CA GLY A 83 -2.57 15.95 -2.01
C GLY A 83 -2.76 14.48 -2.40
N ALA A 84 -1.73 13.78 -2.90
CA ALA A 84 -1.85 12.37 -3.30
C ALA A 84 -2.29 11.45 -2.14
N VAL A 85 -1.85 11.72 -0.91
CA VAL A 85 -2.27 10.95 0.27
C VAL A 85 -3.78 11.12 0.52
N ALA A 86 -4.28 12.35 0.45
CA ALA A 86 -5.71 12.62 0.62
C ALA A 86 -6.54 12.00 -0.52
N ALA A 87 -6.03 12.04 -1.74
CA ALA A 87 -6.65 11.36 -2.88
C ALA A 87 -6.69 9.84 -2.71
N ALA A 88 -5.62 9.22 -2.20
CA ALA A 88 -5.58 7.79 -1.90
C ALA A 88 -6.62 7.42 -0.85
N VAL A 89 -6.70 8.16 0.27
CA VAL A 89 -7.70 7.93 1.31
C VAL A 89 -9.12 8.10 0.76
N ALA A 90 -9.37 9.14 -0.05
CA ALA A 90 -10.69 9.37 -0.64
C ALA A 90 -11.13 8.26 -1.61
N GLN A 91 -10.19 7.64 -2.32
CA GLN A 91 -10.49 6.60 -3.32
C GLN A 91 -10.53 5.19 -2.75
N LEU A 92 -9.69 4.88 -1.76
CA LEU A 92 -9.54 3.53 -1.20
C LEU A 92 -10.21 3.35 0.17
N GLY A 93 -10.52 4.45 0.86
CA GLY A 93 -10.86 4.43 2.29
C GLY A 93 -9.62 4.59 3.18
N PRO A 94 -9.77 5.26 4.34
CA PRO A 94 -8.66 5.52 5.25
C PRO A 94 -8.03 4.25 5.82
N GLU A 95 -8.73 3.13 5.87
CA GLU A 95 -8.29 1.84 6.43
C GLU A 95 -7.32 1.07 5.52
N ARG A 96 -7.22 1.45 4.23
CA ARG A 96 -6.41 0.74 3.22
C ARG A 96 -5.11 1.44 2.85
N VAL A 97 -4.84 2.60 3.44
CA VAL A 97 -3.65 3.41 3.11
C VAL A 97 -2.65 3.34 4.26
N LEU A 98 -1.41 2.98 3.97
CA LEU A 98 -0.34 2.82 4.97
C LEU A 98 0.77 3.85 4.74
N LEU A 99 1.40 4.29 5.83
CA LEU A 99 2.65 5.03 5.74
C LEU A 99 3.73 4.14 5.08
N GLY A 100 4.37 4.70 4.06
CA GLY A 100 5.63 4.18 3.55
C GLY A 100 6.65 5.29 3.38
N THR A 101 7.85 5.04 3.89
CA THR A 101 8.95 6.02 3.91
C THR A 101 9.89 5.90 2.72
N GLY A 102 9.95 4.74 2.07
CA GLY A 102 10.87 4.48 0.96
C GLY A 102 12.34 4.36 1.40
N LEU A 103 12.62 4.13 2.68
CA LEU A 103 13.97 3.85 3.17
C LEU A 103 14.56 2.60 2.47
N PRO A 104 15.88 2.57 2.22
CA PRO A 104 16.87 3.62 2.47
C PRO A 104 16.98 4.65 1.32
N ILE A 105 16.14 4.55 0.30
CA ILE A 105 16.27 5.36 -0.93
C ILE A 105 15.78 6.80 -0.73
N GLN A 106 14.80 7.00 0.14
CA GLN A 106 14.24 8.31 0.48
C GLN A 106 14.46 8.66 1.96
N TYR A 107 14.46 9.95 2.28
CA TYR A 107 14.49 10.41 3.66
C TYR A 107 13.16 10.12 4.38
N ALA A 108 13.23 9.38 5.49
CA ALA A 108 12.04 8.96 6.23
C ALA A 108 11.16 10.14 6.68
N ALA A 109 11.78 11.25 7.10
CA ALA A 109 11.08 12.46 7.52
C ALA A 109 10.15 13.01 6.41
N CYS A 110 10.53 12.89 5.14
CA CYS A 110 9.66 13.32 4.03
C CYS A 110 8.42 12.43 3.93
N GLY A 111 8.58 11.11 4.12
CA GLY A 111 7.46 10.16 4.18
C GLY A 111 6.44 10.51 5.25
N VAL A 112 6.93 10.73 6.48
CA VAL A 112 6.10 11.11 7.63
C VAL A 112 5.45 12.47 7.41
N ALA A 113 6.21 13.48 6.98
CA ALA A 113 5.69 14.83 6.74
C ALA A 113 4.58 14.87 5.68
N LYS A 114 4.67 14.06 4.62
CA LYS A 114 3.61 13.95 3.60
C LYS A 114 2.26 13.58 4.21
N VAL A 115 2.24 12.61 5.12
CA VAL A 115 1.02 12.17 5.80
C VAL A 115 0.61 13.16 6.89
N ALA A 116 1.57 13.63 7.69
CA ALA A 116 1.34 14.58 8.77
C ALA A 116 0.68 15.88 8.29
N HIS A 117 1.01 16.36 7.08
CA HIS A 117 0.45 17.57 6.49
C HIS A 117 -0.63 17.31 5.43
N ALA A 118 -1.06 16.06 5.23
CA ALA A 118 -2.17 15.75 4.33
C ALA A 118 -3.49 16.36 4.84
N ARG A 119 -4.39 16.73 3.91
CA ARG A 119 -5.75 17.20 4.25
C ARG A 119 -6.64 16.02 4.61
N LEU A 120 -6.44 15.49 5.81
CA LEU A 120 -7.17 14.35 6.38
C LEU A 120 -7.80 14.75 7.71
N ALA A 121 -8.86 14.04 8.13
CA ALA A 121 -9.29 14.06 9.52
C ALA A 121 -8.21 13.43 10.42
N ASP A 122 -8.19 13.78 11.70
CA ASP A 122 -7.14 13.32 12.61
C ASP A 122 -7.13 11.80 12.79
N GLU A 123 -8.30 11.17 12.82
CA GLU A 123 -8.42 9.71 12.88
C GLU A 123 -7.88 9.02 11.62
N ASP A 124 -8.18 9.56 10.43
CA ASP A 124 -7.65 9.04 9.17
C ASP A 124 -6.12 9.20 9.10
N ARG A 125 -5.61 10.34 9.59
CA ARG A 125 -4.16 10.58 9.68
C ARG A 125 -3.49 9.56 10.61
N ARG A 126 -4.06 9.31 11.80
CA ARG A 126 -3.58 8.29 12.75
C ARG A 126 -3.57 6.89 12.12
N ARG A 127 -4.62 6.55 11.37
CA ARG A 127 -4.72 5.29 10.62
C ARG A 127 -3.58 5.11 9.64
N VAL A 128 -3.36 6.10 8.79
CA VAL A 128 -2.27 6.04 7.79
C VAL A 128 -0.90 6.00 8.48
N LEU A 129 -0.69 6.79 9.53
CA LEU A 129 0.61 6.86 10.22
C LEU A 129 1.00 5.56 10.94
N GLY A 130 0.04 4.77 11.44
CA GLY A 130 0.40 3.56 12.18
C GLY A 130 -0.73 2.57 12.41
N ALA A 131 -1.95 3.02 12.69
CA ALA A 131 -3.01 2.10 13.12
C ALA A 131 -3.37 1.04 12.06
N ASN A 132 -3.29 1.38 10.76
CA ASN A 132 -3.54 0.41 9.69
C ASN A 132 -2.44 -0.64 9.60
N SER A 133 -1.17 -0.26 9.82
CA SER A 133 -0.07 -1.22 9.85
C SER A 133 -0.21 -2.17 11.03
N ALA A 134 -0.60 -1.64 12.20
CA ALA A 134 -0.89 -2.42 13.40
C ALA A 134 -1.97 -3.47 13.13
N ALA A 135 -3.09 -3.05 12.53
CA ALA A 135 -4.19 -3.93 12.16
C ALA A 135 -3.81 -4.96 11.07
N LEU A 136 -3.13 -4.52 10.00
CA LEU A 136 -2.81 -5.38 8.86
C LEU A 136 -1.84 -6.50 9.25
N PHE A 137 -0.80 -6.17 10.02
CA PHE A 137 0.26 -7.10 10.42
C PHE A 137 0.02 -7.80 11.76
N GLY A 138 -1.05 -7.45 12.49
CA GLY A 138 -1.35 -8.03 13.79
C GLY A 138 -0.31 -7.66 14.86
N ILE A 139 0.18 -6.42 14.82
CA ILE A 139 1.17 -5.90 15.77
C ILE A 139 0.55 -4.80 16.64
N ALA A 140 1.21 -4.45 17.74
CA ALA A 140 0.77 -3.34 18.59
C ALA A 140 0.85 -2.01 17.83
N GLU A 141 -0.15 -1.14 18.04
CA GLU A 141 -0.09 0.23 17.53
C GLU A 141 1.02 1.00 18.27
N PRO A 142 1.89 1.73 17.56
CA PRO A 142 2.90 2.55 18.20
C PRO A 142 2.25 3.62 19.08
N SER A 143 2.75 3.79 20.30
CA SER A 143 2.31 4.83 21.22
C SER A 143 2.52 6.22 20.61
N SER A 144 1.62 7.16 20.93
CA SER A 144 1.69 8.55 20.42
C SER A 144 2.98 9.31 20.75
N GLU A 145 3.77 8.84 21.73
CA GLU A 145 5.08 9.41 22.06
C GLU A 145 6.19 9.05 21.04
N ALA A 146 5.94 8.11 20.12
CA ALA A 146 6.91 7.62 19.14
C ALA A 146 6.77 8.25 17.73
N LEU A 147 5.80 9.15 17.53
CA LEU A 147 5.50 9.83 16.26
C LEU A 147 5.69 11.35 16.39
#